data_AF-A0A9D0VDK3-F1
#
_entry.id   AF-A0A9D0VDK3-F1
#
_cell.length_a   1.000
_cell.length_b   1.000
_cell.length_c   1.000
_cell.angle_alpha   90.00
_cell.angle_beta   90.00
_cell.angle_gamma   90.00
#
_symmetry.space_group_name_H-M   'P 1'
#
loop_
_entity.id
_entity.type
_entity.pdbx_description
1 polymer ?
#
loop_
_entity_poly.entity_id
_entity_poly.type
_entity_poly.pdbx_seq_one_letter_code
_entity_poly.pdbx_strand_id
1 'polypeptide(L)'
;MDVEQWRDLLARARSAREKRPGTKLCEVVLDQQLEAELRAEQAVCLARAGRCLAAACERAASVGARLVVADGAARGELLEQYQELRREAKRARWELVVQREAIGLRSHHDLDESYPLPPAPAALGPA
;
A
#
# COMPACT_ATOMS: atom_id res chain seq x y z
N MET A 1 -6.67 1.72 3.76
CA MET A 1 -6.99 0.48 4.51
C MET A 1 -6.45 0.54 5.93
N ASP A 2 -7.25 0.11 6.91
CA ASP A 2 -6.86 -0.08 8.31
C ASP A 2 -6.46 -1.53 8.63
N VAL A 3 -6.10 -1.80 9.90
CA VAL A 3 -5.65 -3.13 10.36
C VAL A 3 -6.72 -4.20 10.18
N GLU A 4 -7.99 -3.88 10.46
CA GLU A 4 -9.09 -4.86 10.37
C GLU A 4 -9.39 -5.22 8.91
N GLN A 5 -9.38 -4.23 8.02
CA GLN A 5 -9.49 -4.45 6.59
C GLN A 5 -8.35 -5.33 6.06
N TRP A 6 -7.13 -5.19 6.59
CA TRP A 6 -6.01 -6.08 6.25
C TRP A 6 -6.17 -7.48 6.84
N ARG A 7 -6.68 -7.63 8.07
CA ARG A 7 -6.99 -8.93 8.67
C ARG A 7 -8.00 -9.70 7.84
N ASP A 8 -9.09 -9.05 7.45
CA ASP A 8 -10.14 -9.64 6.62
C ASP A 8 -9.62 -10.11 5.26
N LEU A 9 -8.79 -9.28 4.63
CA LEU A 9 -8.20 -9.60 3.33
C LEU A 9 -7.25 -10.81 3.40
N LEU A 10 -6.44 -10.90 4.46
CA LEU A 10 -5.56 -12.06 4.72
C LEU A 10 -6.36 -13.34 4.99
N ALA A 11 -7.45 -13.24 5.76
CA ALA A 11 -8.32 -14.38 6.05
C ALA A 11 -8.91 -14.96 4.75
N ARG A 12 -9.45 -14.10 3.87
CA ARG A 12 -10.04 -14.52 2.58
C ARG A 12 -9.01 -15.19 1.66
N ALA A 13 -7.79 -14.66 1.59
CA ALA A 13 -6.75 -15.19 0.72
C ALA A 13 -6.30 -16.61 1.10
N ARG A 14 -6.25 -16.93 2.40
CA ARG A 14 -5.89 -18.27 2.91
C ARG A 14 -7.01 -19.29 2.73
N SER A 15 -8.27 -18.93 2.98
CA SER A 15 -9.42 -19.83 2.72
C SER A 15 -9.52 -20.25 1.24
N ALA A 16 -9.02 -19.43 0.31
CA ALA A 16 -8.89 -19.81 -1.10
C ALA A 16 -7.76 -20.83 -1.36
N ARG A 17 -6.71 -20.86 -0.53
CA ARG A 17 -5.55 -21.77 -0.64
C ARG A 17 -5.82 -23.15 -0.02
N GLU A 18 -6.56 -23.20 1.10
CA GLU A 18 -6.81 -24.41 1.90
C GLU A 18 -7.78 -25.41 1.24
N LYS A 19 -8.49 -25.00 0.18
CA LYS A 19 -9.31 -25.90 -0.67
C LYS A 19 -8.50 -26.95 -1.45
N ARG A 20 -7.18 -27.06 -1.25
CA ARG A 20 -6.34 -28.11 -1.84
C ARG A 20 -6.31 -29.32 -0.89
N PRO A 21 -6.82 -30.50 -1.29
CA PRO A 21 -6.95 -31.62 -0.37
C PRO A 21 -5.58 -32.24 -0.07
N GLY A 22 -5.25 -32.32 1.22
CA GLY A 22 -4.24 -33.24 1.75
C GLY A 22 -3.18 -32.58 2.62
N THR A 23 -3.36 -32.64 3.94
CA THR A 23 -2.34 -32.98 4.95
C THR A 23 -3.07 -33.32 6.27
N LYS A 24 -2.61 -34.34 7.01
CA LYS A 24 -3.30 -35.00 8.12
C LYS A 24 -3.32 -34.16 9.40
N LEU A 25 -4.49 -34.15 10.06
CA LEU A 25 -4.75 -33.55 11.38
C LEU A 25 -4.14 -34.40 12.50
N CYS A 26 -3.20 -33.84 13.28
CA CYS A 26 -2.97 -34.16 14.71
C CYS A 26 -1.98 -33.19 15.39
N GLU A 27 -1.32 -32.29 14.65
CA GLU A 27 -0.38 -31.26 15.17
C GLU A 27 -1.02 -29.83 15.16
N VAL A 28 -2.34 -29.74 15.24
CA VAL A 28 -3.10 -28.59 14.67
C VAL A 28 -3.38 -27.46 15.66
N VAL A 29 -3.34 -27.69 16.97
CA VAL A 29 -3.85 -26.68 17.94
C VAL A 29 -2.81 -25.61 18.33
N LEU A 30 -1.54 -25.97 18.55
CA LEU A 30 -0.48 -24.99 18.80
C LEU A 30 -0.19 -24.14 17.55
N ASP A 31 -0.36 -24.76 16.39
CA ASP A 31 -0.20 -24.14 15.08
C ASP A 31 -1.25 -23.05 14.85
N GLN A 32 -2.53 -23.29 15.17
CA GLN A 32 -3.60 -22.31 14.93
C GLN A 32 -3.46 -21.00 15.70
N GLN A 33 -3.02 -21.03 16.96
CA GLN A 33 -2.83 -19.82 17.75
C GLN A 33 -1.62 -19.03 17.23
N LEU A 34 -0.50 -19.70 16.99
CA LEU A 34 0.69 -19.08 16.40
C LEU A 34 0.38 -18.48 15.02
N GLU A 35 -0.39 -19.18 14.19
CA GLU A 35 -0.85 -18.67 12.91
C GLU A 35 -1.77 -17.45 13.04
N ALA A 36 -2.59 -17.38 14.09
CA ALA A 36 -3.41 -16.20 14.36
C ALA A 36 -2.56 -14.99 14.78
N GLU A 37 -1.56 -15.20 15.62
CA GLU A 37 -0.60 -14.18 16.05
C GLU A 37 0.22 -13.66 14.86
N LEU A 38 0.77 -14.57 14.03
CA LEU A 38 1.48 -14.20 12.81
C LEU A 38 0.60 -13.39 11.84
N ARG A 39 -0.68 -13.75 11.70
CA ARG A 39 -1.62 -12.97 10.87
C ARG A 39 -1.89 -11.59 11.44
N ALA A 40 -2.02 -11.46 12.75
CA ALA A 40 -2.19 -10.17 13.40
C ALA A 40 -0.98 -9.26 13.13
N GLU A 41 0.24 -9.79 13.29
CA GLU A 41 1.46 -9.03 13.03
C GLU A 41 1.62 -8.65 11.55
N GLN A 42 1.27 -9.56 10.62
CA GLN A 42 1.23 -9.25 9.20
C GLN A 42 0.25 -8.11 8.88
N ALA A 43 -0.96 -8.15 9.44
CA ALA A 43 -1.94 -7.10 9.25
C ALA A 43 -1.47 -5.75 9.79
N VAL A 44 -0.80 -5.73 10.95
CA VAL A 44 -0.20 -4.51 11.53
C VAL A 44 0.89 -3.95 10.62
N CYS A 45 1.79 -4.80 10.10
CA CYS A 45 2.84 -4.40 9.17
C CYS A 45 2.27 -3.79 7.88
N LEU A 46 1.30 -4.46 7.25
CA LEU A 46 0.64 -3.98 6.03
C LEU A 46 -0.11 -2.67 6.27
N ALA A 47 -0.80 -2.55 7.40
CA ALA A 47 -1.49 -1.31 7.77
C ALA A 47 -0.50 -0.16 7.95
N ARG A 48 0.66 -0.41 8.55
CA ARG A 48 1.73 0.59 8.67
C ARG A 48 2.26 1.00 7.30
N ALA A 49 2.57 0.05 6.42
CA ALA A 49 3.04 0.33 5.06
C ALA A 49 1.99 1.13 4.27
N GLY A 50 0.71 0.75 4.38
CA GLY A 50 -0.41 1.49 3.79
C GLY A 50 -0.54 2.92 4.32
N ARG A 51 -0.34 3.16 5.62
CA ARG A 51 -0.30 4.52 6.19
C ARG A 51 0.87 5.35 5.65
N CYS A 52 2.04 4.75 5.51
CA CYS A 52 3.21 5.42 4.91
C CYS A 52 2.94 5.83 3.45
N LEU A 53 2.31 4.94 2.66
CA LEU A 53 1.89 5.24 1.30
C LEU A 53 0.86 6.38 1.27
N ALA A 54 -0.19 6.30 2.09
CA ALA A 54 -1.20 7.36 2.18
C ALA A 54 -0.58 8.72 2.50
N ALA A 55 0.29 8.79 3.52
CA ALA A 55 0.96 10.02 3.89
C ALA A 55 1.84 10.59 2.77
N ALA A 56 2.56 9.73 2.02
CA ALA A 56 3.35 10.18 0.88
C ALA A 56 2.45 10.73 -0.25
N CYS A 57 1.32 10.08 -0.54
CA CYS A 57 0.33 10.55 -1.49
C CYS A 57 -0.28 11.89 -1.08
N GLU A 58 -0.64 12.06 0.19
CA GLU A 58 -1.21 13.31 0.73
C GLU A 58 -0.23 14.48 0.64
N ARG A 59 1.05 14.26 1.00
CA ARG A 59 2.09 15.28 0.84
C ARG A 59 2.27 15.68 -0.62
N ALA A 60 2.33 14.71 -1.52
CA ALA A 60 2.43 14.97 -2.96
C ALA A 60 1.20 15.73 -3.47
N ALA A 61 -0.01 15.37 -3.04
CA ALA A 61 -1.24 16.05 -3.42
C ALA A 61 -1.26 17.51 -2.94
N SER A 62 -0.83 17.77 -1.70
CA SER A 62 -0.72 19.12 -1.15
C SER A 62 0.24 20.01 -1.95
N VAL A 63 1.43 19.50 -2.29
CA VAL A 63 2.38 20.22 -3.15
C VAL A 63 1.86 20.36 -4.57
N GLY A 64 1.19 19.34 -5.12
CA GLY A 64 0.57 19.37 -6.44
C GLY A 64 -0.50 20.45 -6.56
N ALA A 65 -1.33 20.64 -5.52
CA ALA A 65 -2.34 21.70 -5.49
C ALA A 65 -1.70 23.10 -5.51
N ARG A 66 -0.58 23.29 -4.79
CA ARG A 66 0.20 24.54 -4.83
C ARG A 66 0.88 24.75 -6.17
N LEU A 67 1.39 23.69 -6.78
CA LEU A 67 2.05 23.73 -8.08
C LEU A 67 1.09 24.21 -9.18
N VAL A 68 -0.17 23.78 -9.17
CA VAL A 68 -1.17 24.16 -10.19
C VAL A 68 -1.35 25.68 -10.30
N VAL A 69 -1.24 26.40 -9.18
CA VAL A 69 -1.46 27.86 -9.12
C VAL A 69 -0.16 28.68 -9.06
N ALA A 70 0.99 28.02 -9.06
CA ALA A 70 2.29 28.68 -8.98
C ALA A 70 2.88 28.96 -10.35
N ASP A 71 3.58 30.09 -10.46
CA ASP A 71 4.25 30.56 -11.67
C ASP A 71 5.72 30.88 -11.43
N GLY A 72 6.50 30.96 -12.50
CA GLY A 72 7.90 31.39 -12.48
C GLY A 72 8.79 30.51 -11.59
N ALA A 73 9.69 31.15 -10.83
CA ALA A 73 10.65 30.44 -9.98
C ALA A 73 9.98 29.56 -8.90
N ALA A 74 8.88 30.04 -8.31
CA ALA A 74 8.14 29.28 -7.30
C ALA A 74 7.53 27.99 -7.87
N ARG A 75 7.13 27.99 -9.15
CA ARG A 75 6.66 26.79 -9.85
C ARG A 75 7.77 25.75 -9.99
N GLY A 76 8.98 26.17 -10.34
CA GLY A 76 10.15 25.30 -10.48
C GLY A 76 10.47 24.55 -9.18
N GLU A 77 10.55 25.27 -8.06
CA GLU A 77 10.82 24.67 -6.74
C GLU A 77 9.73 23.67 -6.32
N LEU A 78 8.46 24.05 -6.52
CA LEU A 78 7.32 23.18 -6.22
C LEU A 78 7.28 21.93 -7.11
N LEU A 79 7.71 22.05 -8.37
CA LEU A 79 7.79 20.93 -9.31
C LEU A 79 8.82 19.90 -8.85
N GLU A 80 10.02 20.35 -8.45
CA GLU A 80 11.06 19.46 -7.91
C GLU A 80 10.58 18.76 -6.64
N GLN A 81 10.00 19.52 -5.70
CA GLN A 81 9.44 18.97 -4.47
C GLN A 81 8.33 17.95 -4.75
N TYR A 82 7.44 18.25 -5.69
CA TYR A 82 6.37 17.34 -6.11
C TYR A 82 6.92 16.03 -6.69
N GLN A 83 7.95 16.12 -7.54
CA GLN A 83 8.57 14.94 -8.14
C GLN A 83 9.24 14.03 -7.11
N GLU A 84 9.88 14.60 -6.09
CA GLU A 84 10.47 13.83 -5.00
C GLU A 84 9.39 13.07 -4.21
N LEU A 85 8.35 13.77 -3.77
CA LEU A 85 7.24 13.17 -3.02
C LEU A 85 6.50 12.10 -3.84
N ARG A 86 6.38 12.31 -5.16
CA ARG A 86 5.83 11.29 -6.06
C ARG A 86 6.72 10.06 -6.16
N ARG A 87 8.06 10.23 -6.19
CA ARG A 87 9.01 9.10 -6.17
C ARG A 87 8.92 8.33 -4.85
N GLU A 88 8.75 9.04 -3.74
CA GLU A 88 8.51 8.43 -2.42
C GLU A 88 7.20 7.62 -2.40
N ALA A 89 6.08 8.18 -2.88
CA ALA A 89 4.80 7.48 -2.95
C ALA A 89 4.90 6.21 -3.82
N LYS A 90 5.60 6.27 -4.96
CA LYS A 90 5.86 5.09 -5.79
C LYS A 90 6.66 4.01 -5.08
N ARG A 91 7.69 4.41 -4.31
CA ARG A 91 8.51 3.49 -3.53
C ARG A 91 7.68 2.81 -2.44
N ALA A 92 6.90 3.57 -1.68
CA ALA A 92 6.01 3.03 -0.65
C ALA A 92 4.97 2.07 -1.24
N ARG A 93 4.43 2.37 -2.44
CA ARG A 93 3.51 1.44 -3.14
C ARG A 93 4.21 0.15 -3.56
N TRP A 94 5.44 0.24 -4.07
CA TRP A 94 6.22 -0.95 -4.41
C TRP A 94 6.53 -1.80 -3.18
N GLU A 95 6.93 -1.20 -2.06
CA GLU A 95 7.18 -1.91 -0.80
C GLU A 95 5.93 -2.64 -0.29
N LEU A 96 4.76 -1.98 -0.35
CA LEU A 96 3.48 -2.60 0.02
C LEU A 96 3.14 -3.78 -0.89
N VAL A 97 3.37 -3.66 -2.20
CA VAL A 97 3.18 -4.75 -3.17
C VAL A 97 4.10 -5.93 -2.83
N VAL A 98 5.39 -5.69 -2.57
CA VAL A 98 6.34 -6.75 -2.21
C VAL A 98 5.90 -7.48 -0.92
N GLN A 99 5.48 -6.75 0.10
CA GLN A 99 4.98 -7.35 1.35
C GLN A 99 3.72 -8.20 1.11
N ARG A 100 2.79 -7.71 0.28
CA ARG A 100 1.59 -8.45 -0.15
C ARG A 100 1.95 -9.74 -0.90
N GLU A 101 2.87 -9.67 -1.85
CA GLU A 101 3.28 -10.83 -2.63
C GLU A 101 3.99 -11.90 -1.77
N ALA A 102 4.83 -11.47 -0.83
CA ALA A 102 5.53 -12.35 0.11
C ALA A 102 4.58 -13.22 0.95
N ILE A 103 3.38 -12.71 1.23
CA ILE A 103 2.33 -13.42 1.99
C ILE A 103 1.22 -14.01 1.10
N GLY A 104 1.40 -13.96 -0.23
CA GLY A 104 0.53 -14.61 -1.21
C GLY A 104 -0.61 -13.76 -1.79
N LEU A 105 -0.68 -12.47 -1.46
CA LEU A 105 -1.63 -11.52 -2.03
C LEU A 105 -1.10 -10.97 -3.37
N ARG A 106 -1.42 -11.66 -4.47
CA ARG A 106 -0.89 -11.34 -5.81
C ARG A 106 -1.74 -10.38 -6.64
N SER A 107 -2.99 -10.15 -6.23
CA SER A 107 -3.86 -9.15 -6.86
C SER A 107 -3.68 -7.83 -6.13
N HIS A 108 -3.56 -6.73 -6.88
CA HIS A 108 -3.23 -5.40 -6.36
C HIS A 108 -4.24 -4.32 -6.78
N HIS A 109 -5.36 -4.69 -7.40
CA HIS A 109 -6.36 -3.76 -7.92
C HIS A 109 -6.95 -2.85 -6.81
N ASP A 110 -7.14 -3.41 -5.63
CA ASP A 110 -7.61 -2.73 -4.42
C ASP A 110 -6.66 -1.62 -3.95
N LEU A 111 -5.37 -1.71 -4.30
CA LEU A 111 -4.40 -0.66 -3.99
C LEU A 111 -4.61 0.59 -4.85
N ASP A 112 -5.06 0.45 -6.10
CA ASP A 112 -5.29 1.60 -6.98
C ASP A 112 -6.50 2.41 -6.53
N GLU A 113 -7.53 1.72 -6.02
CA GLU A 113 -8.71 2.35 -5.42
C GLU A 113 -8.39 2.97 -4.06
N SER A 114 -7.67 2.25 -3.20
CA SER A 114 -7.38 2.69 -1.83
C SER A 114 -6.27 3.75 -1.75
N TYR A 115 -5.33 3.73 -2.69
CA TYR A 115 -4.11 4.54 -2.69
C TYR A 115 -3.77 5.04 -4.10
N PRO A 116 -4.60 5.94 -4.67
CA PRO A 116 -4.33 6.48 -5.99
C PRO A 116 -2.98 7.21 -6.01
N LEU A 117 -2.09 6.80 -6.90
CA LEU A 117 -0.77 7.43 -7.02
C LEU A 117 -0.93 8.88 -7.53
N PRO A 118 -0.08 9.81 -7.04
CA PRO A 118 -0.06 11.17 -7.57
C PRO A 118 0.19 11.17 -9.10
N PRO A 119 -0.53 12.03 -9.86
CA PRO A 119 -0.42 12.07 -11.31
C PRO A 119 1.00 12.43 -11.79
N ALA A 120 1.30 12.23 -13.07
CA ALA A 120 2.55 12.74 -13.62
C ALA A 120 2.53 14.28 -13.63
N PRO A 121 3.67 14.98 -13.46
CA PRO A 121 3.68 16.44 -13.48
C PRO A 121 3.08 17.05 -14.75
N ALA A 122 3.26 16.40 -15.89
CA ALA A 122 2.65 16.81 -17.17
C ALA A 122 1.11 16.84 -17.15
N ALA A 123 0.46 16.12 -16.23
CA ALA A 123 -0.99 16.14 -16.05
C ALA A 123 -1.48 17.26 -15.11
N LEU A 124 -0.57 18.03 -14.49
CA LEU A 124 -0.89 19.15 -13.59
C LEU A 124 -0.88 20.51 -14.30
N GLY A 125 -0.70 20.55 -15.62
CA GLY A 125 -0.62 21.77 -16.45
C GLY A 125 0.76 22.00 -17.07
N PRO A 126 0.91 22.96 -18.01
CA PRO A 126 2.16 23.19 -18.71
C PRO A 126 3.30 23.61 -17.75
N ALA A 127 4.53 23.24 -18.11
CA ALA A 127 5.74 23.57 -17.37
C ALA A 127 6.05 25.07 -17.46
#